data_AF-A0A3D0P0D1-F1
#
_entry.id   AF-A0A3D0P0D1-F1
#
_cell.length_a   1.000
_cell.length_b   1.000
_cell.length_c   1.000
_cell.angle_alpha   90.00
_cell.angle_beta   90.00
_cell.angle_gamma   90.00
#
_symmetry.space_group_name_H-M   'P 1'
#
loop_
_entity.id
_entity.type
_entity.pdbx_description
1 polymer ?
#
loop_
_entity_poly.entity_id
_entity_poly.type
_entity_poly.pdbx_seq_one_letter_code
_entity_poly.pdbx_strand_id
1 'polypeptide(L)'
;MNERISAFLAERIAANDFPSAVYLVAEKGEVVFHDALGNAVVEPEVIPARLDTIYDLASLTKPLVTGLLAASKIEHNEIGLDTMLGATSPLFEGSSVSGLTVLQIATHTSGLPAWIPLYREARSNKQMDIAATIGEQTLNASPQVEYSDLNFISLAFLIGDDRLDAIFEHSV
;
A
#
# COMPACT_ATOMS: atom_id res chain seq x y z
N MET A 1 -9.96 14.13 -27.47
CA MET A 1 -9.84 13.01 -26.51
C MET A 1 -9.72 13.53 -25.08
N ASN A 2 -8.89 14.55 -24.80
CA ASN A 2 -8.86 15.26 -23.50
C ASN A 2 -10.26 15.61 -22.97
N GLU A 3 -11.06 16.26 -23.82
CA GLU A 3 -12.41 16.70 -23.47
C GLU A 3 -13.35 15.58 -23.03
N ARG A 4 -13.13 14.32 -23.47
CA ARG A 4 -13.98 13.20 -23.05
C ARG A 4 -13.70 12.78 -21.60
N ILE A 5 -12.43 12.81 -21.18
CA ILE A 5 -12.04 12.48 -19.81
C ILE A 5 -12.51 13.60 -18.88
N SER A 6 -12.18 14.86 -19.18
CA SER A 6 -12.66 16.01 -18.41
C SER A 6 -14.19 16.05 -18.32
N ALA A 7 -14.91 15.83 -19.44
CA ALA A 7 -16.38 15.84 -19.42
C ALA A 7 -16.97 14.70 -18.58
N PHE A 8 -16.43 13.49 -18.69
CA PHE A 8 -16.86 12.36 -17.87
C PHE A 8 -16.63 12.63 -16.38
N LEU A 9 -15.43 13.10 -16.01
CA LEU A 9 -15.11 13.40 -14.62
C LEU A 9 -15.98 14.56 -14.09
N ALA A 10 -16.21 15.60 -14.88
CA ALA A 10 -17.11 16.70 -14.52
C ALA A 10 -18.56 16.21 -14.29
N GLU A 11 -19.05 15.29 -15.12
CA GLU A 11 -20.36 14.65 -14.93
C GLU A 11 -20.43 13.88 -13.60
N ARG A 12 -19.40 13.08 -13.29
CA ARG A 12 -19.36 12.30 -12.03
C ARG A 12 -19.23 13.21 -10.79
N ILE A 13 -18.49 14.32 -10.89
CA ILE A 13 -18.41 15.35 -9.85
C ILE A 13 -19.77 16.00 -9.64
N ALA A 14 -20.47 16.39 -10.72
CA ALA A 14 -21.82 16.96 -10.63
C ALA A 14 -22.84 15.97 -10.04
N ALA A 15 -22.62 14.65 -10.22
CA ALA A 15 -23.42 13.59 -9.61
C ALA A 15 -23.08 13.32 -8.13
N ASN A 16 -22.08 14.00 -7.56
CA ASN A 16 -21.57 13.81 -6.19
C ASN A 16 -20.96 12.42 -5.92
N ASP A 17 -20.40 11.76 -6.93
CA ASP A 17 -19.65 10.51 -6.72
C ASP A 17 -18.33 10.76 -5.95
N PHE A 18 -17.67 11.88 -6.25
CA PHE A 18 -16.44 12.36 -5.63
C PHE A 18 -16.31 13.88 -5.85
N PRO A 19 -15.61 14.62 -4.97
CA PRO A 19 -15.59 16.08 -5.01
C PRO A 19 -14.61 16.66 -6.04
N SER A 20 -13.57 15.92 -6.40
CA SER A 20 -12.56 16.32 -7.39
C SER A 20 -11.84 15.12 -7.99
N ALA A 21 -11.16 15.36 -9.12
CA ALA A 21 -10.23 14.42 -9.72
C ALA A 21 -9.09 15.15 -10.43
N VAL A 22 -7.89 14.57 -10.36
CA VAL A 22 -6.73 14.96 -11.16
C VAL A 22 -6.31 13.75 -11.98
N TYR A 23 -6.00 13.96 -13.26
CA TYR A 23 -5.49 12.88 -14.11
C TYR A 23 -4.32 13.35 -14.98
N LEU A 24 -3.51 12.38 -15.39
CA LEU A 24 -2.43 12.55 -16.33
C LEU A 24 -2.38 11.33 -17.25
N VAL A 25 -2.30 11.57 -18.55
CA VAL A 25 -2.07 10.58 -19.60
C VAL A 25 -0.78 10.96 -20.30
N ALA A 26 0.18 10.04 -20.30
CA ALA A 26 1.45 10.20 -20.99
C ALA A 26 1.63 9.11 -22.04
N GLU A 27 2.25 9.47 -23.16
CA GLU A 27 2.65 8.55 -24.21
C GLU A 27 4.11 8.81 -24.57
N LYS A 28 4.95 7.76 -24.56
CA LYS A 28 6.39 7.84 -24.89
C LYS A 28 7.14 8.90 -24.07
N GLY A 29 6.78 9.03 -22.80
CA GLY A 29 7.41 9.99 -21.88
C GLY A 29 6.86 11.41 -21.95
N GLU A 30 5.99 11.72 -22.91
CA GLU A 30 5.38 13.04 -23.06
C GLU A 30 3.97 13.07 -22.48
N VAL A 31 3.65 14.11 -21.72
CA VAL A 31 2.29 14.32 -21.21
C VAL A 31 1.40 14.79 -22.36
N VAL A 32 0.41 13.99 -22.71
CA VAL A 32 -0.53 14.29 -23.81
C VAL A 32 -1.83 14.90 -23.30
N PHE A 33 -2.31 14.48 -22.13
CA PHE A 33 -3.51 15.02 -21.49
C PHE A 33 -3.32 15.09 -19.98
N HIS A 34 -3.75 16.18 -19.37
CA HIS A 34 -3.85 16.30 -17.92
C HIS A 34 -4.86 17.40 -17.60
N ASP A 35 -5.54 17.25 -16.46
CA ASP A 35 -6.48 18.25 -15.98
C ASP A 35 -6.73 18.05 -14.47
N ALA A 36 -7.28 19.08 -13.84
CA ALA A 36 -7.74 19.06 -12.46
C ALA A 36 -9.17 19.62 -12.40
N LEU A 37 -10.11 18.82 -11.91
CA LEU A 37 -11.54 19.16 -11.90
C LEU A 37 -12.11 19.10 -10.48
N GLY A 38 -13.10 19.95 -10.24
CA GLY A 38 -13.83 20.00 -8.97
C GLY A 38 -13.06 20.70 -7.85
N ASN A 39 -13.43 20.38 -6.62
CA ASN A 39 -12.86 20.99 -5.42
C ASN A 39 -12.18 19.92 -4.55
N ALA A 40 -10.89 20.12 -4.26
CA ALA A 40 -10.13 19.25 -3.37
C ALA A 40 -10.69 19.26 -1.95
N VAL A 41 -11.26 20.40 -1.54
CA VAL A 41 -11.99 20.56 -0.28
C VAL A 41 -13.34 21.18 -0.59
N VAL A 42 -14.42 20.59 -0.06
CA VAL A 42 -15.79 21.11 -0.19
C VAL A 42 -16.22 21.84 1.08
N GLU A 43 -15.79 21.35 2.24
CA GLU A 43 -16.03 21.93 3.56
C GLU A 43 -14.76 21.85 4.42
N PRO A 44 -14.53 22.79 5.35
CA PRO A 44 -15.35 23.98 5.63
C PRO A 44 -15.15 25.12 4.63
N GLU A 45 -14.04 25.10 3.88
CA GLU A 45 -13.70 26.08 2.84
C GLU A 45 -13.58 25.37 1.50
N VAL A 46 -14.20 25.94 0.46
CA VAL A 46 -14.12 25.38 -0.89
C VAL A 46 -12.75 25.69 -1.48
N ILE A 47 -11.94 24.65 -1.68
CA ILE A 47 -10.61 24.75 -2.28
C ILE A 47 -10.64 24.04 -3.63
N PRO A 48 -10.41 24.73 -4.76
CA PRO A 48 -10.39 24.09 -6.08
C PRO A 48 -9.22 23.12 -6.19
N ALA A 49 -9.45 21.98 -6.85
CA ALA A 49 -8.38 21.07 -7.19
C ALA A 49 -7.43 21.71 -8.21
N ARG A 50 -6.16 21.34 -8.10
CA ARG A 50 -5.04 21.76 -8.95
C ARG A 50 -4.23 20.53 -9.35
N LEU A 51 -3.44 20.63 -10.42
CA LEU A 51 -2.60 19.52 -10.90
C LEU A 51 -1.62 18.99 -9.85
N ASP A 52 -1.27 19.81 -8.85
CA ASP A 52 -0.39 19.49 -7.73
C ASP A 52 -1.15 19.14 -6.44
N THR A 53 -2.46 18.90 -6.51
CA THR A 53 -3.25 18.47 -5.35
C THR A 53 -2.78 17.10 -4.88
N ILE A 54 -2.46 17.00 -3.60
CA ILE A 54 -2.03 15.76 -2.97
C ILE A 54 -3.26 14.96 -2.54
N TYR A 55 -3.34 13.72 -3.00
CA TYR A 55 -4.38 12.76 -2.64
C TYR A 55 -3.77 11.62 -1.81
N ASP A 56 -4.55 11.08 -0.87
CA ASP A 56 -4.21 9.81 -0.23
C ASP A 56 -4.31 8.68 -1.26
N LEU A 57 -3.17 8.06 -1.57
CA LEU A 57 -3.07 6.96 -2.52
C LEU A 57 -3.56 5.63 -1.93
N ALA A 58 -3.82 5.57 -0.61
CA ALA A 58 -4.32 4.42 0.10
C ALA A 58 -3.58 3.14 -0.30
N SER A 59 -4.30 2.14 -0.82
CA SER A 59 -3.73 0.85 -1.21
C SER A 59 -2.70 0.90 -2.34
N LEU A 60 -2.63 1.97 -3.14
CA LEU A 60 -1.54 2.12 -4.12
C LEU A 60 -0.16 2.25 -3.45
N THR A 61 -0.11 2.59 -2.16
CA THR A 61 1.12 2.55 -1.35
C THR A 61 1.78 1.17 -1.38
N LYS A 62 0.99 0.09 -1.45
CA LYS A 62 1.49 -1.29 -1.47
C LYS A 62 2.44 -1.54 -2.63
N PRO A 63 2.04 -1.41 -3.91
CA PRO A 63 2.96 -1.62 -5.02
C PRO A 63 3.97 -0.47 -5.19
N LEU A 64 3.56 0.79 -4.99
CA LEU A 64 4.40 1.94 -5.32
C LEU A 64 5.53 2.19 -4.32
N VAL A 65 5.32 1.85 -3.04
CA VAL A 65 6.30 2.09 -1.97
C VAL A 65 6.83 0.76 -1.45
N THR A 66 6.00 -0.01 -0.75
CA THR A 66 6.46 -1.24 -0.08
C THR A 66 6.96 -2.29 -1.07
N GLY A 67 6.25 -2.50 -2.18
CA GLY A 67 6.62 -3.45 -3.22
C GLY A 67 7.90 -3.04 -3.94
N LEU A 68 8.07 -1.76 -4.24
CA LEU A 68 9.28 -1.24 -4.88
C LEU A 68 10.50 -1.34 -3.95
N LEU A 69 10.36 -1.01 -2.67
CA LEU A 69 11.41 -1.19 -1.66
C LEU A 69 11.79 -2.66 -1.48
N ALA A 70 10.80 -3.56 -1.45
CA ALA A 70 11.06 -5.00 -1.39
C ALA A 70 11.80 -5.49 -2.66
N ALA A 71 11.40 -5.03 -3.84
CA ALA A 71 12.09 -5.35 -5.09
C ALA A 71 13.53 -4.83 -5.10
N SER A 72 13.77 -3.60 -4.61
CA SER A 72 15.11 -3.04 -4.44
C SER A 72 15.97 -3.90 -3.52
N LYS A 73 15.45 -4.33 -2.36
CA LYS A 73 16.17 -5.23 -1.45
C LYS A 73 16.47 -6.60 -2.07
N ILE A 74 15.55 -7.13 -2.89
CA ILE A 74 15.79 -8.36 -3.65
C ILE A 74 16.93 -8.16 -4.67
N GLU A 75 16.93 -7.05 -5.40
CA GLU A 75 18.01 -6.72 -6.35
C GLU A 75 19.38 -6.61 -5.65
N HIS A 76 19.40 -6.09 -4.43
CA HIS A 76 20.60 -6.00 -3.58
C HIS A 76 20.95 -7.29 -2.83
N ASN A 77 20.20 -8.39 -3.03
CA ASN A 77 20.36 -9.68 -2.33
C ASN A 77 20.26 -9.60 -0.79
N GLU A 78 19.54 -8.60 -0.26
CA GLU A 78 19.27 -8.48 1.18
C GLU A 78 18.16 -9.43 1.63
N ILE A 79 17.18 -9.67 0.76
CA ILE A 79 16.10 -10.66 0.92
C ILE A 79 15.86 -11.38 -0.41
N GLY A 80 15.21 -12.54 -0.38
CA GLY A 80 14.77 -13.30 -1.55
C GLY A 80 13.26 -13.57 -1.53
N LEU A 81 12.71 -14.01 -2.65
CA LEU A 81 11.28 -14.37 -2.75
C LEU A 81 10.90 -15.56 -1.85
N ASP A 82 11.84 -16.46 -1.58
CA ASP A 82 11.73 -17.62 -0.70
C ASP A 82 12.12 -17.31 0.76
N THR A 83 12.56 -16.08 1.05
CA THR A 83 12.88 -15.65 2.42
C THR A 83 11.64 -15.71 3.29
N MET A 84 11.75 -16.37 4.44
CA MET A 84 10.67 -16.54 5.41
C MET A 84 10.66 -15.40 6.44
N LEU A 85 9.48 -14.94 6.85
CA LEU A 85 9.31 -13.86 7.82
C LEU A 85 10.15 -14.05 9.09
N GLY A 86 10.04 -15.22 9.72
CA GLY A 86 10.72 -15.51 10.98
C GLY A 86 12.22 -15.80 10.84
N ALA A 87 12.72 -16.02 9.62
CA ALA A 87 14.16 -16.19 9.38
C ALA A 87 14.91 -14.85 9.39
N THR A 88 14.22 -13.75 9.04
CA THR A 88 14.84 -12.43 8.86
C THR A 88 14.35 -11.38 9.84
N SER A 89 13.23 -11.61 10.55
CA SER A 89 12.70 -10.67 11.53
C SER A 89 12.39 -11.34 12.86
N PRO A 90 13.05 -10.90 13.96
CA PRO A 90 12.73 -11.33 15.31
C PRO A 90 11.26 -11.08 15.72
N LEU A 91 10.56 -10.19 15.01
CA LEU A 91 9.17 -9.86 15.25
C LEU A 91 8.20 -11.02 14.97
N PHE A 92 8.58 -11.91 14.06
CA PHE A 92 7.76 -13.03 13.62
C PHE A 92 8.34 -14.39 14.00
N GLU A 93 9.50 -14.41 14.67
CA GLU A 93 10.13 -15.66 15.10
C GLU A 93 9.20 -16.46 16.02
N GLY A 94 8.99 -17.74 15.71
CA GLY A 94 8.11 -18.63 16.47
C GLY A 94 6.61 -18.37 16.35
N SER A 95 6.18 -17.37 15.57
CA SER A 95 4.76 -17.07 15.33
C SER A 95 4.11 -18.00 14.32
N SER A 96 2.77 -17.95 14.19
CA SER A 96 2.03 -18.73 13.18
C SER A 96 2.40 -18.35 11.74
N VAL A 97 2.92 -17.14 11.55
CA VAL A 97 3.28 -16.56 10.24
C VAL A 97 4.77 -16.70 9.91
N SER A 98 5.57 -17.24 10.84
CA SER A 98 7.03 -17.34 10.73
C SER A 98 7.50 -17.97 9.42
N GLY A 99 6.80 -19.00 8.94
CA GLY A 99 7.14 -19.74 7.71
C GLY A 99 6.63 -19.12 6.40
N LEU A 100 5.89 -18.01 6.44
CA LEU A 100 5.42 -17.34 5.23
C LEU A 100 6.58 -16.71 4.48
N THR A 101 6.62 -16.91 3.16
CA THR A 101 7.66 -16.32 2.30
C THR A 101 7.29 -14.92 1.82
N VAL A 102 8.30 -14.14 1.45
CA VAL A 102 8.13 -12.83 0.79
C VAL A 102 7.22 -12.96 -0.43
N LEU A 103 7.37 -14.01 -1.24
CA LEU A 103 6.50 -14.26 -2.40
C LEU A 103 5.04 -14.42 -1.98
N GLN A 104 4.74 -15.27 -1.00
CA GLN A 104 3.37 -15.53 -0.56
C GLN A 104 2.69 -14.24 -0.06
N ILE A 105 3.45 -13.42 0.65
CA ILE A 105 3.00 -12.15 1.19
C ILE A 105 2.75 -11.14 0.06
N ALA A 106 3.74 -10.92 -0.81
CA ALA A 106 3.64 -9.96 -1.92
C ALA A 106 2.54 -10.34 -2.93
N THR A 107 2.22 -11.63 -3.09
CA THR A 107 1.18 -12.11 -4.02
C THR A 107 -0.16 -12.39 -3.36
N HIS A 108 -0.33 -12.04 -2.08
CA HIS A 108 -1.59 -12.26 -1.37
C HIS A 108 -2.03 -13.74 -1.27
N THR A 109 -1.09 -14.67 -1.17
CA THR A 109 -1.33 -16.12 -1.07
C THR A 109 -0.84 -16.72 0.25
N SER A 110 -0.67 -15.88 1.27
CA SER A 110 -0.26 -16.27 2.63
C SER A 110 -1.32 -17.03 3.41
N GLY A 111 -2.61 -16.83 3.08
CA GLY A 111 -3.72 -17.30 3.90
C GLY A 111 -4.00 -16.43 5.14
N LEU A 112 -3.36 -15.26 5.26
CA LEU A 112 -3.76 -14.25 6.25
C LEU A 112 -5.14 -13.67 5.90
N PRO A 113 -5.98 -13.33 6.91
CA PRO A 113 -7.26 -12.70 6.66
C PRO A 113 -7.07 -11.36 5.94
N ALA A 114 -8.07 -10.95 5.15
CA ALA A 114 -8.04 -9.70 4.41
C ALA A 114 -7.72 -8.47 5.28
N TRP A 115 -8.32 -8.38 6.47
CA TRP A 115 -8.04 -7.31 7.43
C TRP A 115 -8.42 -7.73 8.85
N ILE A 116 -7.81 -7.05 9.83
CA ILE A 116 -8.23 -7.06 11.24
C ILE A 116 -8.14 -5.63 11.79
N PRO A 117 -8.93 -5.26 12.80
CA PRO A 117 -8.87 -3.93 13.41
C PRO A 117 -7.64 -3.79 14.32
N LEU A 118 -6.44 -3.73 13.72
CA LEU A 118 -5.16 -3.60 14.43
C LEU A 118 -5.16 -2.44 15.46
N TYR A 119 -5.83 -1.33 15.15
CA TYR A 119 -5.98 -0.19 16.05
C TYR A 119 -6.75 -0.49 17.36
N ARG A 120 -7.46 -1.62 17.42
CA ARG A 120 -8.18 -2.12 18.61
C ARG A 120 -7.52 -3.36 19.21
N GLU A 121 -6.97 -4.22 18.37
CA GLU A 121 -6.43 -5.52 18.77
C GLU A 121 -4.96 -5.44 19.21
N ALA A 122 -4.17 -4.60 18.55
CA ALA A 122 -2.79 -4.40 18.94
C ALA A 122 -2.73 -3.61 20.26
N ARG A 123 -1.81 -4.03 21.14
CA ARG A 123 -1.59 -3.38 22.44
C ARG A 123 -1.16 -1.92 22.29
N SER A 124 -0.43 -1.59 21.24
CA SER A 124 -0.04 -0.23 20.88
C SER A 124 0.23 -0.13 19.37
N ASN A 125 0.58 1.07 18.90
CA ASN A 125 1.00 1.31 17.52
C ASN A 125 2.48 0.96 17.26
N LYS A 126 3.18 0.35 18.23
CA LYS A 126 4.56 -0.11 18.03
C LYS A 126 4.58 -1.33 17.12
N GLN A 127 5.58 -1.39 16.25
CA GLN A 127 5.79 -2.50 15.31
C GLN A 127 5.77 -3.87 16.00
N MET A 128 6.40 -4.01 17.17
CA MET A 128 6.40 -5.26 17.94
C MET A 128 4.99 -5.71 18.38
N ASP A 129 4.14 -4.78 18.83
CA ASP A 129 2.78 -5.12 19.25
C ASP A 129 1.89 -5.44 18.04
N ILE A 130 2.06 -4.74 16.92
CA ILE A 130 1.34 -5.01 15.67
C ILE A 130 1.76 -6.37 15.09
N ALA A 131 3.07 -6.64 15.03
CA ALA A 131 3.60 -7.90 14.54
C ALA A 131 3.16 -9.10 15.40
N ALA A 132 3.11 -8.93 16.73
CA ALA A 132 2.57 -9.93 17.63
C ALA A 132 1.10 -10.26 17.30
N THR A 133 0.24 -9.24 17.11
CA THR A 133 -1.15 -9.45 16.71
C THR A 133 -1.29 -10.15 15.36
N ILE A 134 -0.44 -9.81 14.38
CA ILE A 134 -0.40 -10.52 13.09
C ILE A 134 0.07 -11.97 13.27
N GLY A 135 1.07 -12.19 14.13
CA GLY A 135 1.65 -13.51 14.41
C GLY A 135 0.76 -14.46 15.20
N GLU A 136 -0.36 -13.97 15.73
CA GLU A 136 -1.40 -14.78 16.38
C GLU A 136 -2.50 -15.22 15.39
N GLN A 137 -2.53 -14.70 14.16
CA GLN A 137 -3.57 -15.02 13.20
C GLN A 137 -3.48 -16.48 12.74
N THR A 138 -4.63 -17.10 12.52
CA THR A 138 -4.70 -18.44 11.94
C THR A 138 -4.65 -18.33 10.43
N LEU A 139 -3.69 -19.03 9.82
CA LEU A 139 -3.57 -19.09 8.36
C LEU A 139 -4.62 -20.03 7.76
N ASN A 140 -5.17 -19.64 6.61
CA ASN A 140 -5.96 -20.55 5.79
C ASN A 140 -5.07 -21.67 5.25
N ALA A 141 -5.41 -22.94 5.55
CA ALA A 141 -4.63 -24.12 5.19
C ALA A 141 -4.59 -24.43 3.67
N SER A 142 -5.46 -23.82 2.87
CA SER A 142 -5.46 -23.94 1.41
C SER A 142 -5.61 -22.56 0.78
N PRO A 143 -4.57 -21.72 0.88
CA PRO A 143 -4.68 -20.32 0.55
C PRO A 143 -4.89 -20.15 -0.96
N GLN A 144 -5.97 -19.46 -1.30
CA GLN A 144 -6.13 -18.81 -2.60
C GLN A 144 -5.59 -17.37 -2.49
N VAL A 145 -5.72 -16.58 -3.56
CA VAL A 145 -5.42 -15.15 -3.49
C VAL A 145 -6.47 -14.45 -2.62
N GLU A 146 -6.05 -13.92 -1.49
CA GLU A 146 -6.86 -13.08 -0.59
C GLU A 146 -6.15 -11.74 -0.35
N TYR A 147 -6.73 -10.67 -0.90
CA TYR A 147 -6.19 -9.32 -0.74
C TYR A 147 -6.19 -8.93 0.74
N SER A 148 -4.99 -8.76 1.31
CA SER A 148 -4.77 -8.64 2.75
C SER A 148 -3.82 -7.50 3.09
N ASP A 149 -4.25 -6.61 3.97
CA ASP A 149 -3.42 -5.52 4.48
C ASP A 149 -2.27 -6.06 5.35
N LEU A 150 -2.51 -7.17 6.07
CA LEU A 150 -1.52 -7.76 6.96
C LEU A 150 -0.28 -8.22 6.20
N ASN A 151 -0.45 -8.69 4.97
CA ASN A 151 0.69 -9.03 4.12
C ASN A 151 1.64 -7.85 3.93
N PHE A 152 1.14 -6.71 3.47
CA PHE A 152 2.01 -5.58 3.17
C PHE A 152 2.51 -4.86 4.43
N ILE A 153 1.81 -4.98 5.56
CA ILE A 153 2.34 -4.54 6.87
C ILE A 153 3.51 -5.44 7.30
N SER A 154 3.37 -6.77 7.19
CA SER A 154 4.47 -7.70 7.46
C SER A 154 5.66 -7.48 6.53
N LEU A 155 5.41 -7.22 5.24
CA LEU A 155 6.47 -6.90 4.28
C LEU A 155 7.17 -5.58 4.63
N ALA A 156 6.43 -4.56 5.07
CA ALA A 156 7.01 -3.31 5.56
C ALA A 156 7.98 -3.54 6.72
N PHE A 157 7.60 -4.41 7.67
CA PHE A 157 8.45 -4.75 8.82
C PHE A 157 9.70 -5.57 8.44
N LEU A 158 9.70 -6.23 7.28
CA LEU A 158 10.91 -6.83 6.73
C LEU A 158 11.85 -5.82 6.07
N ILE A 159 11.32 -4.71 5.56
CA ILE A 159 12.12 -3.69 4.88
C ILE A 159 13.01 -2.95 5.90
N GLY A 160 12.49 -2.63 7.08
CA GLY A 160 13.28 -2.02 8.14
C GLY A 160 12.44 -1.52 9.31
N ASP A 161 13.14 -1.02 10.32
CA ASP A 161 12.53 -0.47 11.56
C ASP A 161 12.24 1.04 11.45
N ASP A 162 12.78 1.71 10.43
CA ASP A 162 12.52 3.12 10.15
C ASP A 162 11.17 3.32 9.43
N ARG A 163 10.71 4.58 9.39
CA ARG A 163 9.50 4.89 8.63
C ARG A 163 9.72 4.61 7.14
N LEU A 164 8.72 3.99 6.51
CA LEU A 164 8.79 3.62 5.09
C LEU A 164 9.09 4.80 4.16
N ASP A 165 8.60 6.01 4.47
CA ASP A 165 8.88 7.20 3.67
C ASP A 165 10.35 7.62 3.74
N ALA A 166 10.96 7.57 4.93
CA ALA A 166 12.39 7.83 5.07
C ALA A 166 13.23 6.78 4.33
N ILE A 167 12.84 5.51 4.37
CA ILE A 167 13.54 4.44 3.63
C ILE A 167 13.39 4.67 2.12
N PHE A 168 12.19 5.04 1.66
CA PHE A 168 11.91 5.29 0.25
C PHE A 168 12.76 6.42 -0.33
N GLU A 169 12.84 7.56 0.36
CA GLU A 169 13.65 8.72 -0.07
C GLU A 169 15.15 8.45 -0.21
N HIS A 170 15.66 7.40 0.45
CA HIS A 170 17.08 7.04 0.42
C HIS A 170 17.42 5.85 -0.50
N SER A 171 16.41 5.09 -0.93
CA SER A 171 16.61 3.79 -1.60
C SER A 171 16.15 3.75 -3.07
N VAL A 172 15.37 4.75 -3.51
CA VAL A 172 14.77 4.87 -4.84
C VAL A 172 14.91 6.30 -5.34
#